data_AF-A0A2S5M8Y2-F1
#
_entry.id   AF-A0A2S5M8Y2-F1
#
_cell.length_a   1.000
_cell.length_b   1.000
_cell.length_c   1.000
_cell.angle_alpha   90.00
_cell.angle_beta   90.00
_cell.angle_gamma   90.00
#
_symmetry.space_group_name_H-M   'P 1'
#
loop_
_entity.id
_entity.type
_entity.pdbx_description
1 polymer ?
#
loop_
_entity_poly.entity_id
_entity_poly.type
_entity_poly.pdbx_seq_one_letter_code
_entity_poly.pdbx_strand_id
1 'polypeptide(L)'
;MSRFSIFVVAALVFLPPQHARAAEAVITNQLGDSVSILNTATMTVAAEIKIGGKPAGVALSYDKSHAYVTAPDSGELAEVDLKQNVVARRIKLGSGPLGVAAHPTKPEVYVADWYVHKIIVIDTVALKPVAEVSVGQSPSGLAVTPDGKLLLSADRDSNAVSIIDIETRTVTATVPVGERPFGLTVDRTGHRAYTANVGSNDVTVVDIASRAVVGTATVGRRPYAVALAQGRAFVTDQNAGTISVFDTASFKLTDTIEACDHPEGIQANAYESALFIACWGDDVVLRLDAATLEITARANVGGGPRAFGRFLR
;
A
#
# COMPACT_ATOMS: atom_id res chain seq x y z
N MET A 1 -66.52 31.60 -27.27
CA MET A 1 -65.43 30.60 -27.17
C MET A 1 -64.22 31.27 -26.53
N SER A 2 -64.03 31.11 -25.23
CA SER A 2 -62.89 31.69 -24.49
C SER A 2 -61.82 30.61 -24.29
N ARG A 3 -60.58 30.88 -24.72
CA ARG A 3 -59.42 29.97 -24.59
C ARG A 3 -58.69 30.27 -23.29
N PHE A 4 -58.68 29.32 -22.36
CA PHE A 4 -57.78 29.32 -21.21
C PHE A 4 -56.37 28.88 -21.65
N SER A 5 -55.36 29.70 -21.35
CA SER A 5 -53.95 29.30 -21.45
C SER A 5 -53.47 28.88 -20.07
N ILE A 6 -53.05 27.61 -19.94
CA ILE A 6 -52.42 27.07 -18.74
C ILE A 6 -50.91 27.29 -18.89
N PHE A 7 -50.33 28.09 -17.99
CA PHE A 7 -48.88 28.18 -17.83
C PHE A 7 -48.42 27.04 -16.92
N VAL A 8 -47.61 26.11 -17.46
CA VAL A 8 -46.89 25.12 -16.67
C VAL A 8 -45.59 25.75 -16.20
N VAL A 9 -45.46 25.97 -14.90
CA VAL A 9 -44.18 26.36 -14.27
C VAL A 9 -43.38 25.08 -14.04
N ALA A 10 -42.29 24.92 -14.79
CA ALA A 10 -41.33 23.84 -14.55
C ALA A 10 -40.50 24.16 -13.30
N ALA A 11 -40.72 23.39 -12.23
CA ALA A 11 -39.87 23.45 -11.04
C ALA A 11 -38.54 22.75 -11.33
N LEU A 12 -37.45 23.52 -11.35
CA LEU A 12 -36.08 22.98 -11.35
C LEU A 12 -35.82 22.33 -9.98
N VAL A 13 -35.70 21.01 -9.96
CA VAL A 13 -35.25 20.25 -8.79
C VAL A 13 -33.74 20.43 -8.67
N PHE A 14 -33.30 21.26 -7.70
CA PHE A 14 -31.91 21.30 -7.27
C PHE A 14 -31.62 20.02 -6.47
N LEU A 15 -30.92 19.07 -7.09
CA LEU A 15 -30.26 18.00 -6.34
C LEU A 15 -29.09 18.64 -5.55
N PRO A 16 -28.99 18.40 -4.23
CA PRO A 16 -27.82 18.86 -3.48
C PRO A 16 -26.56 18.21 -4.06
N PRO A 17 -25.40 18.89 -4.04
CA PRO A 17 -24.15 18.29 -4.44
C PRO A 17 -23.96 17.02 -3.61
N GLN A 18 -23.83 15.88 -4.30
CA GLN A 18 -23.32 14.68 -3.66
C GLN A 18 -21.94 15.05 -3.14
N HIS A 19 -21.80 15.19 -1.82
CA HIS A 19 -20.51 15.32 -1.20
C HIS A 19 -19.72 14.08 -1.62
N ALA A 20 -18.80 14.25 -2.57
CA ALA A 20 -17.78 13.26 -2.84
C ALA A 20 -17.16 12.98 -1.47
N ARG A 21 -17.39 11.77 -0.95
CA ARG A 21 -16.87 11.39 0.36
C ARG A 21 -15.37 11.65 0.31
N ALA A 22 -14.86 12.45 1.24
CA ALA A 22 -13.44 12.77 1.26
C ALA A 22 -12.64 11.46 1.28
N ALA A 23 -11.62 11.36 0.43
CA ALA A 23 -10.75 10.20 0.42
C ALA A 23 -10.00 10.11 1.76
N GLU A 24 -9.73 8.88 2.19
CA GLU A 24 -9.10 8.59 3.49
C GLU A 24 -7.83 7.77 3.29
N ALA A 25 -6.85 8.00 4.18
CA ALA A 25 -5.67 7.19 4.32
C ALA A 25 -5.70 6.45 5.67
N VAL A 26 -5.43 5.16 5.66
CA VAL A 26 -5.38 4.29 6.85
C VAL A 26 -3.92 4.08 7.24
N ILE A 27 -3.43 4.89 8.18
CA ILE A 27 -2.02 4.97 8.52
C ILE A 27 -1.73 4.10 9.74
N THR A 28 -0.93 3.05 9.58
CA THR A 28 -0.44 2.25 10.71
C THR A 28 0.61 3.02 11.48
N ASN A 29 0.43 3.14 12.80
CA ASN A 29 1.34 3.84 13.71
C ASN A 29 2.02 2.81 14.60
N GLN A 30 3.21 2.37 14.19
CA GLN A 30 3.90 1.25 14.80
C GLN A 30 4.24 1.54 16.26
N LEU A 31 4.85 2.69 16.56
CA LEU A 31 5.24 3.04 17.93
C LEU A 31 4.01 3.41 18.78
N GLY A 32 3.00 4.05 18.18
CA GLY A 32 1.76 4.47 18.82
C GLY A 32 0.73 3.36 19.05
N ASP A 33 1.03 2.14 18.60
CA ASP A 33 0.17 0.94 18.74
C ASP A 33 -1.26 1.17 18.22
N SER A 34 -1.38 1.95 17.14
CA SER A 34 -2.66 2.41 16.61
C SER A 34 -2.70 2.53 15.09
N VAL A 35 -3.87 2.89 14.57
CA VAL A 35 -4.07 3.30 13.18
C VAL A 35 -4.75 4.67 13.18
N SER A 36 -4.21 5.62 12.42
CA SER A 36 -4.84 6.91 12.16
C SER A 36 -5.67 6.85 10.87
N ILE A 37 -6.91 7.32 10.94
CA ILE A 37 -7.77 7.55 9.77
C ILE A 37 -7.61 9.01 9.37
N LEU A 38 -6.83 9.26 8.33
CA LEU A 38 -6.48 10.59 7.85
C LEU A 38 -7.39 11.01 6.69
N ASN A 39 -8.05 12.15 6.79
CA ASN A 39 -8.73 12.77 5.65
C ASN A 39 -7.69 13.38 4.70
N THR A 40 -7.62 12.90 3.46
CA THR A 40 -6.54 13.28 2.52
C THR A 40 -6.76 14.64 1.85
N ALA A 41 -8.00 15.15 1.89
CA ALA A 41 -8.32 16.47 1.35
C ALA A 41 -7.89 17.56 2.34
N THR A 42 -8.31 17.42 3.60
CA THR A 42 -8.04 18.39 4.68
C THR A 42 -6.71 18.16 5.38
N MET A 43 -6.10 16.97 5.22
CA MET A 43 -4.87 16.56 5.90
C MET A 43 -5.01 16.61 7.43
N THR A 44 -6.14 16.10 7.93
CA THR A 44 -6.46 16.03 9.37
C THR A 44 -6.89 14.63 9.76
N VAL A 45 -6.42 14.14 10.91
CA VAL A 45 -6.84 12.84 11.46
C VAL A 45 -8.28 12.92 11.95
N ALA A 46 -9.15 12.09 11.38
CA ALA A 46 -10.56 11.98 11.72
C ALA A 46 -10.81 11.00 12.88
N ALA A 47 -9.97 9.97 13.01
CA ALA A 47 -10.04 9.00 14.10
C ALA A 47 -8.67 8.35 14.35
N GLU A 48 -8.45 7.88 15.57
CA GLU A 48 -7.34 6.99 15.90
C GLU A 48 -7.89 5.73 16.57
N ILE A 49 -7.48 4.56 16.08
CA ILE A 49 -7.99 3.25 16.49
C ILE A 49 -6.85 2.46 17.11
N LYS A 50 -6.99 2.02 18.37
CA LYS A 50 -5.97 1.21 19.04
C LYS A 50 -5.93 -0.21 18.45
N ILE A 51 -4.76 -0.63 18.01
CA ILE A 51 -4.51 -1.96 17.46
C ILE A 51 -3.65 -2.79 18.42
N GLY A 52 -2.61 -2.20 19.03
CA GLY A 52 -1.61 -2.94 19.79
C GLY A 52 -0.69 -3.77 18.91
N GLY A 53 0.43 -4.24 19.47
CA GLY A 53 1.30 -5.21 18.81
C GLY A 53 2.12 -4.66 17.63
N LYS A 54 2.45 -3.37 17.66
CA LYS A 54 3.30 -2.69 16.66
C LYS A 54 2.74 -2.76 15.23
N PRO A 55 1.52 -2.25 14.98
CA PRO A 55 0.87 -2.37 13.69
C PRO A 55 1.77 -1.85 12.56
N ALA A 56 1.89 -2.62 11.47
CA ALA A 56 2.90 -2.37 10.46
C ALA A 56 2.30 -2.34 9.04
N GLY A 57 1.91 -3.48 8.49
CA GLY A 57 1.36 -3.59 7.15
C GLY A 57 -0.13 -3.30 7.12
N VAL A 58 -0.62 -2.76 6.00
CA VAL A 58 -2.05 -2.48 5.80
C VAL A 58 -2.50 -2.80 4.38
N ALA A 59 -3.66 -3.44 4.27
CA ALA A 59 -4.38 -3.65 3.03
C ALA A 59 -5.87 -3.35 3.22
N LEU A 60 -6.55 -2.94 2.16
CA LEU A 60 -7.99 -2.65 2.19
C LEU A 60 -8.78 -3.77 1.52
N SER A 61 -9.97 -4.07 2.03
CA SER A 61 -10.95 -4.90 1.34
C SER A 61 -11.30 -4.31 -0.04
N TYR A 62 -11.86 -5.12 -0.93
CA TYR A 62 -12.22 -4.67 -2.29
C TYR A 62 -13.13 -3.44 -2.29
N ASP A 63 -14.17 -3.45 -1.46
CA ASP A 63 -15.11 -2.35 -1.27
C ASP A 63 -14.55 -1.22 -0.37
N LYS A 64 -13.31 -1.39 0.12
CA LYS A 64 -12.59 -0.50 1.02
C LYS A 64 -13.34 -0.18 2.32
N SER A 65 -14.27 -1.04 2.73
CA SER A 65 -15.01 -0.87 3.99
C SER A 65 -14.23 -1.39 5.20
N HIS A 66 -13.27 -2.30 4.98
CA HIS A 66 -12.40 -2.85 6.00
C HIS A 66 -10.91 -2.62 5.68
N ALA A 67 -10.11 -2.47 6.74
CA ALA A 67 -8.64 -2.55 6.66
C ALA A 67 -8.15 -3.80 7.40
N TYR A 68 -7.21 -4.51 6.78
CA TYR A 68 -6.48 -5.64 7.35
C TYR A 68 -5.09 -5.14 7.76
N VAL A 69 -4.81 -5.17 9.06
CA VAL A 69 -3.61 -4.58 9.66
C VAL A 69 -2.82 -5.65 10.39
N THR A 70 -1.58 -5.85 9.98
CA THR A 70 -0.68 -6.79 10.67
C THR A 70 -0.11 -6.17 11.93
N ALA A 71 0.00 -6.95 12.99
CA ALA A 71 0.60 -6.59 14.27
C ALA A 71 1.70 -7.61 14.59
N PRO A 72 2.96 -7.37 14.16
CA PRO A 72 4.05 -8.34 14.26
C PRO A 72 4.35 -8.79 15.69
N ASP A 73 4.36 -7.85 16.66
CA ASP A 73 4.74 -8.16 18.06
C ASP A 73 3.67 -8.98 18.77
N SER A 74 2.39 -8.72 18.47
CA SER A 74 1.30 -9.57 18.98
C SER A 74 1.08 -10.81 18.11
N GLY A 75 1.69 -10.93 16.94
CA GLY A 75 1.53 -12.08 16.05
C GLY A 75 0.13 -12.21 15.46
N GLU A 76 -0.53 -11.09 15.19
CA GLU A 76 -1.94 -11.04 14.79
C GLU A 76 -2.17 -10.31 13.46
N LEU A 77 -3.31 -10.59 12.84
CA LEU A 77 -3.97 -9.71 11.88
C LEU A 77 -5.25 -9.17 12.51
N ALA A 78 -5.39 -7.84 12.53
CA ALA A 78 -6.60 -7.14 12.93
C ALA A 78 -7.41 -6.75 11.69
N GLU A 79 -8.72 -7.00 11.72
CA GLU A 79 -9.66 -6.45 10.76
C GLU A 79 -10.37 -5.25 11.40
N VAL A 80 -10.24 -4.10 10.78
CA VAL A 80 -10.80 -2.82 11.22
C VAL A 80 -12.00 -2.48 10.34
N ASP A 81 -13.16 -2.23 10.94
CA ASP A 81 -14.30 -1.63 10.26
C ASP A 81 -14.07 -0.12 10.13
N LEU A 82 -13.92 0.36 8.89
CA LEU A 82 -13.59 1.76 8.57
C LEU A 82 -14.83 2.66 8.48
N LYS A 83 -16.03 2.14 8.71
CA LYS A 83 -17.25 2.93 8.85
C LYS A 83 -17.52 3.22 10.33
N GLN A 84 -17.25 2.25 11.19
CA GLN A 84 -17.42 2.35 12.63
C GLN A 84 -16.15 2.82 13.35
N ASN A 85 -14.99 2.76 12.69
CA ASN A 85 -13.67 3.05 13.26
C ASN A 85 -13.36 2.19 14.49
N VAL A 86 -13.62 0.89 14.39
CA VAL A 86 -13.37 -0.10 15.45
C VAL A 86 -12.66 -1.32 14.90
N VAL A 87 -11.88 -2.00 15.76
CA VAL A 87 -11.39 -3.34 15.45
C VAL A 87 -12.58 -4.30 15.51
N ALA A 88 -13.00 -4.81 14.36
CA ALA A 88 -14.14 -5.72 14.25
C ALA A 88 -13.77 -7.13 14.72
N ARG A 89 -12.61 -7.63 14.27
CA ARG A 89 -12.15 -8.99 14.55
C ARG A 89 -10.63 -9.07 14.57
N ARG A 90 -10.10 -10.16 15.15
CA ARG A 90 -8.67 -10.47 15.19
C ARG A 90 -8.45 -11.94 14.93
N ILE A 91 -7.29 -12.25 14.37
CA ILE A 91 -6.79 -13.61 14.25
C ILE A 91 -5.32 -13.69 14.64
N LYS A 92 -4.96 -14.70 15.43
CA LYS A 92 -3.58 -15.07 15.74
C LYS A 92 -2.98 -15.85 14.57
N LEU A 93 -1.86 -15.38 14.03
CA LEU A 93 -1.19 -15.97 12.87
C LEU A 93 0.15 -16.64 13.22
N GLY A 94 0.78 -16.23 14.31
CA GLY A 94 2.07 -16.76 14.73
C GLY A 94 3.17 -15.72 14.68
N SER A 95 4.40 -16.14 14.38
CA SER A 95 5.60 -15.32 14.52
C SER A 95 5.80 -14.35 13.36
N GLY A 96 5.53 -13.07 13.59
CA GLY A 96 5.95 -11.98 12.69
C GLY A 96 5.14 -11.80 11.40
N PRO A 97 3.79 -11.68 11.46
CA PRO A 97 3.03 -11.19 10.32
C PRO A 97 3.51 -9.77 9.97
N LEU A 98 4.04 -9.58 8.76
CA LEU A 98 4.59 -8.29 8.32
C LEU A 98 3.77 -7.73 7.16
N GLY A 99 4.08 -8.10 5.92
CA GLY A 99 3.36 -7.60 4.75
C GLY A 99 1.97 -8.20 4.63
N VAL A 100 1.05 -7.41 4.08
CA VAL A 100 -0.31 -7.84 3.84
C VAL A 100 -0.81 -7.29 2.50
N ALA A 101 -1.51 -8.12 1.74
CA ALA A 101 -2.19 -7.73 0.52
C ALA A 101 -3.59 -8.37 0.47
N ALA A 102 -4.57 -7.65 -0.04
CA ALA A 102 -5.93 -8.17 -0.22
C ALA A 102 -6.18 -8.50 -1.69
N HIS A 103 -6.93 -9.57 -1.96
CA HIS A 103 -7.37 -9.88 -3.31
C HIS A 103 -8.31 -8.77 -3.81
N PRO A 104 -8.20 -8.32 -5.06
CA PRO A 104 -9.01 -7.23 -5.60
C PRO A 104 -10.49 -7.57 -5.82
N THR A 105 -11.01 -8.74 -5.45
CA THR A 105 -12.41 -9.14 -5.74
C THR A 105 -12.89 -10.31 -4.87
N LYS A 106 -12.02 -11.26 -4.53
CA LYS A 106 -12.33 -12.39 -3.64
C LYS A 106 -12.17 -11.97 -2.16
N PRO A 107 -12.90 -12.62 -1.24
CA PRO A 107 -12.72 -12.42 0.19
C PRO A 107 -11.46 -13.14 0.71
N GLU A 108 -10.30 -12.79 0.16
CA GLU A 108 -9.01 -13.35 0.55
C GLU A 108 -7.99 -12.25 0.86
N VAL A 109 -7.18 -12.50 1.89
CA VAL A 109 -6.02 -11.68 2.28
C VAL A 109 -4.80 -12.58 2.43
N TYR A 110 -3.66 -12.06 2.02
CA TYR A 110 -2.37 -12.74 2.06
C TYR A 110 -1.47 -12.03 3.05
N VAL A 111 -0.87 -12.77 3.98
CA VAL A 111 0.03 -12.22 5.00
C VAL A 111 1.38 -12.89 4.90
N ALA A 112 2.44 -12.10 4.82
CA ALA A 112 3.82 -12.58 4.87
C ALA A 112 4.20 -12.88 6.31
N ASP A 113 4.63 -14.11 6.58
CA ASP A 113 5.26 -14.51 7.83
C ASP A 113 6.78 -14.38 7.68
N TRP A 114 7.35 -13.34 8.29
CA TRP A 114 8.76 -12.98 8.13
C TRP A 114 9.70 -14.08 8.65
N TYR A 115 9.35 -14.74 9.75
CA TYR A 115 10.26 -15.67 10.43
C TYR A 115 10.09 -17.11 9.96
N VAL A 116 8.94 -17.47 9.38
CA VAL A 116 8.64 -18.84 8.92
C VAL A 116 8.68 -18.96 7.38
N HIS A 117 8.98 -17.88 6.67
CA HIS A 117 9.29 -17.89 5.22
C HIS A 117 8.13 -18.41 4.37
N LYS A 118 6.92 -17.95 4.69
CA LYS A 118 5.68 -18.37 4.03
C LYS A 118 4.69 -17.22 3.90
N ILE A 119 3.75 -17.39 2.98
CA ILE A 119 2.54 -16.59 2.89
C ILE A 119 1.39 -17.37 3.50
N ILE A 120 0.64 -16.75 4.41
CA ILE A 120 -0.59 -17.28 4.99
C ILE A 120 -1.76 -16.71 4.18
N VAL A 121 -2.59 -17.59 3.61
CA VAL A 121 -3.82 -17.23 2.89
C VAL A 121 -4.98 -17.25 3.88
N ILE A 122 -5.72 -16.16 3.98
CA ILE A 122 -6.81 -15.97 4.94
C ILE A 122 -8.12 -15.74 4.19
N ASP A 123 -9.13 -16.55 4.48
CA ASP A 123 -10.52 -16.29 4.09
C ASP A 123 -11.06 -15.19 5.00
N THR A 124 -11.52 -14.08 4.42
CA THR A 124 -11.98 -12.92 5.20
C THR A 124 -13.45 -13.00 5.61
N VAL A 125 -14.25 -13.91 5.06
CA VAL A 125 -15.62 -14.14 5.54
C VAL A 125 -15.57 -14.84 6.89
N ALA A 126 -14.85 -15.95 6.98
CA ALA A 126 -14.67 -16.71 8.20
C ALA A 126 -13.56 -16.15 9.11
N LEU A 127 -12.69 -15.29 8.57
CA LEU A 127 -11.47 -14.78 9.19
C LEU A 127 -10.60 -15.91 9.76
N LYS A 128 -10.18 -16.82 8.88
CA LYS A 128 -9.33 -17.97 9.25
C LYS A 128 -8.30 -18.30 8.16
N PRO A 129 -7.16 -18.91 8.53
CA PRO A 129 -6.18 -19.36 7.55
C PRO A 129 -6.76 -20.54 6.78
N VAL A 130 -6.59 -20.54 5.46
CA VAL A 130 -7.10 -21.58 4.54
C VAL A 130 -6.01 -22.20 3.68
N ALA A 131 -4.80 -21.63 3.68
CA ALA A 131 -3.61 -22.20 3.06
C ALA A 131 -2.35 -21.52 3.56
N GLU A 132 -1.23 -22.17 3.27
CA GLU A 132 0.11 -21.62 3.41
C GLU A 132 0.89 -21.90 2.12
N VAL A 133 1.70 -20.94 1.68
CA VAL A 133 2.56 -21.06 0.50
C VAL A 133 3.99 -20.74 0.92
N SER A 134 4.90 -21.70 0.83
CA SER A 134 6.33 -21.46 1.08
C SER A 134 6.92 -20.55 -0.01
N VAL A 135 7.71 -19.57 0.41
CA VAL A 135 8.40 -18.60 -0.47
C VAL A 135 9.86 -18.48 -0.05
N GLY A 136 10.58 -17.48 -0.55
CA GLY A 136 11.93 -17.20 -0.10
C GLY A 136 12.00 -16.71 1.35
N GLN A 137 13.22 -16.50 1.81
CA GLN A 137 13.51 -16.13 3.20
C GLN A 137 13.09 -14.68 3.50
N SER A 138 12.47 -14.51 4.67
CA SER A 138 11.95 -13.24 5.19
C SER A 138 11.09 -12.46 4.18
N PRO A 139 9.94 -13.03 3.78
CA PRO A 139 9.00 -12.33 2.90
C PRO A 139 8.52 -11.05 3.58
N SER A 140 8.54 -9.97 2.81
CA SER A 140 8.36 -8.61 3.31
C SER A 140 7.13 -7.96 2.65
N GLY A 141 7.31 -7.11 1.64
CA GLY A 141 6.22 -6.52 0.87
C GLY A 141 5.49 -7.54 0.00
N LEU A 142 4.17 -7.37 -0.11
CA LEU A 142 3.27 -8.18 -0.92
C LEU A 142 2.47 -7.32 -1.88
N ALA A 143 2.24 -7.80 -3.10
CA ALA A 143 1.38 -7.16 -4.07
C ALA A 143 0.61 -8.18 -4.91
N VAL A 144 -0.69 -7.97 -5.09
CA VAL A 144 -1.56 -8.78 -5.95
C VAL A 144 -1.73 -8.07 -7.30
N THR A 145 -1.66 -8.82 -8.40
CA THR A 145 -1.92 -8.26 -9.73
C THR A 145 -3.35 -7.73 -9.84
N PRO A 146 -3.62 -6.70 -10.67
CA PRO A 146 -4.95 -6.13 -10.80
C PRO A 146 -6.04 -7.13 -11.20
N ASP A 147 -5.70 -8.18 -11.95
CA ASP A 147 -6.60 -9.26 -12.34
C ASP A 147 -6.84 -10.31 -11.23
N GLY A 148 -6.13 -10.20 -10.11
CA GLY A 148 -6.25 -11.09 -8.96
C GLY A 148 -5.67 -12.49 -9.15
N LYS A 149 -4.87 -12.73 -10.21
CA LYS A 149 -4.35 -14.07 -10.50
C LYS A 149 -3.02 -14.38 -9.85
N LEU A 150 -2.16 -13.37 -9.70
CA LEU A 150 -0.82 -13.55 -9.15
C LEU A 150 -0.64 -12.73 -7.88
N LEU A 151 0.01 -13.34 -6.90
CA LEU A 151 0.58 -12.68 -5.74
C LEU A 151 2.10 -12.64 -5.92
N LEU A 152 2.71 -11.51 -5.66
CA LEU A 152 4.16 -11.37 -5.65
C LEU A 152 4.63 -11.08 -4.22
N SER A 153 5.78 -11.63 -3.87
CA SER A 153 6.42 -11.44 -2.55
C SER A 153 7.88 -11.02 -2.70
N ALA A 154 8.26 -9.95 -2.00
CA ALA A 154 9.65 -9.54 -1.85
C ALA A 154 10.32 -10.37 -0.74
N ASP A 155 11.15 -11.34 -1.14
CA ASP A 155 11.82 -12.27 -0.25
C ASP A 155 13.19 -11.70 0.15
N ARG A 156 13.19 -10.95 1.25
CA ARG A 156 14.28 -10.05 1.60
C ARG A 156 15.62 -10.75 1.72
N ASP A 157 15.69 -11.79 2.53
CA ASP A 157 16.97 -12.45 2.81
C ASP A 157 17.33 -13.48 1.73
N SER A 158 16.49 -13.63 0.71
CA SER A 158 16.78 -14.38 -0.52
C SER A 158 17.17 -13.51 -1.71
N ASN A 159 17.15 -12.17 -1.58
CA ASN A 159 17.43 -11.25 -2.69
C ASN A 159 16.59 -11.58 -3.94
N ALA A 160 15.31 -11.91 -3.74
CA ALA A 160 14.44 -12.42 -4.80
C ALA A 160 13.00 -11.91 -4.68
N VAL A 161 12.27 -12.00 -5.78
CA VAL A 161 10.80 -11.88 -5.80
C VAL A 161 10.19 -13.23 -6.17
N SER A 162 9.34 -13.78 -5.31
CA SER A 162 8.53 -14.95 -5.63
C SER A 162 7.22 -14.54 -6.31
N ILE A 163 6.85 -15.23 -7.39
CA ILE A 163 5.59 -15.06 -8.12
C ILE A 163 4.72 -16.29 -7.87
N ILE A 164 3.57 -16.10 -7.26
CA ILE A 164 2.66 -17.14 -6.77
C ILE A 164 1.38 -17.10 -7.59
N ASP A 165 0.96 -18.24 -8.12
CA ASP A 165 -0.38 -18.39 -8.67
C ASP A 165 -1.38 -18.54 -7.51
N ILE A 166 -2.36 -17.64 -7.46
CA ILE A 166 -3.34 -17.59 -6.37
C ILE A 166 -4.30 -18.77 -6.39
N GLU A 167 -4.66 -19.27 -7.58
CA GLU A 167 -5.62 -20.37 -7.73
C GLU A 167 -4.98 -21.69 -7.31
N THR A 168 -3.78 -21.98 -7.81
CA THR A 168 -3.06 -23.23 -7.50
C THR A 168 -2.27 -23.15 -6.19
N ARG A 169 -2.08 -21.95 -5.64
CA ARG A 169 -1.33 -21.69 -4.39
C ARG A 169 0.11 -22.20 -4.47
N THR A 170 0.75 -21.99 -5.62
CA THR A 170 2.12 -22.46 -5.87
C THR A 170 3.00 -21.31 -6.36
N VAL A 171 4.26 -21.32 -5.93
CA VAL A 171 5.29 -20.45 -6.53
C VAL A 171 5.55 -20.93 -7.94
N THR A 172 5.26 -20.06 -8.92
CA THR A 172 5.47 -20.34 -10.34
C THR A 172 6.82 -19.84 -10.84
N ALA A 173 7.41 -18.86 -10.16
CA ALA A 173 8.73 -18.33 -10.46
C ALA A 173 9.38 -17.68 -9.23
N THR A 174 10.70 -17.67 -9.21
CA THR A 174 11.50 -16.88 -8.28
C THR A 174 12.50 -16.08 -9.11
N VAL A 175 12.41 -14.76 -9.06
CA VAL A 175 13.20 -13.84 -9.88
C VAL A 175 14.28 -13.20 -9.00
N PRO A 176 15.58 -13.42 -9.26
CA PRO A 176 16.65 -12.72 -8.56
C PRO A 176 16.54 -11.21 -8.79
N VAL A 177 16.69 -10.43 -7.72
CA VAL A 177 16.66 -8.95 -7.75
C VAL A 177 17.87 -8.39 -6.99
N GLY A 178 17.87 -7.09 -6.69
CA GLY A 178 18.89 -6.48 -5.83
C GLY A 178 18.88 -7.00 -4.39
N GLU A 179 19.74 -6.43 -3.56
CA GLU A 179 19.95 -6.93 -2.20
C GLU A 179 18.84 -6.47 -1.25
N ARG A 180 18.30 -7.42 -0.49
CA ARG A 180 17.28 -7.19 0.54
C ARG A 180 16.06 -6.42 -0.01
N PRO A 181 15.30 -6.98 -0.97
CA PRO A 181 14.05 -6.37 -1.39
C PRO A 181 13.08 -6.20 -0.20
N PHE A 182 12.34 -5.10 -0.18
CA PHE A 182 11.37 -4.80 0.87
C PHE A 182 9.98 -4.44 0.32
N GLY A 183 9.75 -3.18 -0.05
CA GLY A 183 8.48 -2.75 -0.62
C GLY A 183 8.33 -3.22 -2.06
N LEU A 184 7.12 -3.66 -2.42
CA LEU A 184 6.79 -4.23 -3.72
C LEU A 184 5.50 -3.63 -4.24
N THR A 185 5.51 -3.13 -5.48
CA THR A 185 4.34 -2.54 -6.14
C THR A 185 4.18 -3.10 -7.54
N VAL A 186 2.96 -3.49 -7.91
CA VAL A 186 2.59 -3.89 -9.28
C VAL A 186 1.93 -2.70 -9.97
N ASP A 187 2.26 -2.47 -11.24
CA ASP A 187 1.62 -1.42 -12.02
C ASP A 187 0.12 -1.68 -12.28
N ARG A 188 -0.60 -0.62 -12.66
CA ARG A 188 -2.05 -0.70 -12.93
C ARG A 188 -2.40 -1.65 -14.08
N THR A 189 -1.45 -1.94 -14.97
CA THR A 189 -1.64 -2.84 -16.10
C THR A 189 -1.38 -4.31 -15.75
N GLY A 190 -0.75 -4.58 -14.60
CA GLY A 190 -0.36 -5.92 -14.18
C GLY A 190 0.85 -6.49 -14.93
N HIS A 191 1.60 -5.67 -15.66
CA HIS A 191 2.72 -6.14 -16.48
C HIS A 191 4.06 -6.08 -15.76
N ARG A 192 4.29 -5.04 -14.95
CA ARG A 192 5.55 -4.86 -14.22
C ARG A 192 5.35 -4.79 -12.71
N ALA A 193 6.33 -5.33 -12.01
CA ALA A 193 6.51 -5.16 -10.57
C ALA A 193 7.80 -4.38 -10.29
N TYR A 194 7.76 -3.54 -9.25
CA TYR A 194 8.85 -2.69 -8.81
C TYR A 194 9.15 -3.04 -7.35
N THR A 195 10.38 -3.45 -7.07
CA THR A 195 10.82 -3.79 -5.70
C THR A 195 11.95 -2.87 -5.25
N ALA A 196 11.79 -2.28 -4.07
CA ALA A 196 12.81 -1.45 -3.44
C ALA A 196 13.81 -2.34 -2.69
N ASN A 197 15.08 -2.28 -3.09
CA ASN A 197 16.13 -3.12 -2.52
C ASN A 197 16.93 -2.31 -1.48
N VAL A 198 16.56 -2.46 -0.19
CA VAL A 198 17.16 -1.68 0.90
C VAL A 198 18.66 -1.94 1.08
N GLY A 199 19.17 -3.09 0.61
CA GLY A 199 20.59 -3.45 0.71
C GLY A 199 21.44 -2.79 -0.37
N SER A 200 20.96 -2.80 -1.62
CA SER A 200 21.72 -2.33 -2.79
C SER A 200 21.46 -0.86 -3.18
N ASN A 201 20.48 -0.19 -2.55
CA ASN A 201 20.10 1.20 -2.87
C ASN A 201 19.63 1.37 -4.33
N ASP A 202 18.85 0.41 -4.80
CA ASP A 202 18.23 0.45 -6.12
C ASP A 202 16.78 -0.08 -6.08
N VAL A 203 16.06 0.14 -7.18
CA VAL A 203 14.77 -0.49 -7.47
C VAL A 203 14.94 -1.42 -8.66
N THR A 204 14.56 -2.69 -8.49
CA THR A 204 14.49 -3.65 -9.61
C THR A 204 13.09 -3.65 -10.21
N VAL A 205 13.02 -3.66 -11.54
CA VAL A 205 11.78 -3.76 -12.32
C VAL A 205 11.71 -5.14 -12.96
N VAL A 206 10.67 -5.89 -12.62
CA VAL A 206 10.40 -7.24 -13.10
C VAL A 206 9.21 -7.20 -14.07
N ASP A 207 9.39 -7.73 -15.27
CA ASP A 207 8.28 -8.07 -16.15
C ASP A 207 7.65 -9.38 -15.70
N ILE A 208 6.36 -9.34 -15.37
CA ILE A 208 5.66 -10.43 -14.69
C ILE A 208 5.40 -11.59 -15.65
N ALA A 209 5.10 -11.30 -16.93
CA ALA A 209 4.78 -12.31 -17.92
C ALA A 209 6.01 -13.14 -18.31
N SER A 210 7.13 -12.48 -18.58
CA SER A 210 8.40 -13.13 -18.90
C SER A 210 9.18 -13.60 -17.66
N ARG A 211 8.77 -13.15 -16.46
CA ARG A 211 9.40 -13.49 -15.17
C ARG A 211 10.87 -13.10 -15.13
N ALA A 212 11.18 -11.94 -15.69
CA ALA A 212 12.54 -11.46 -15.89
C ALA A 212 12.71 -10.02 -15.43
N VAL A 213 13.92 -9.70 -14.97
CA VAL A 213 14.32 -8.31 -14.72
C VAL A 213 14.43 -7.59 -16.06
N VAL A 214 13.76 -6.44 -16.17
CA VAL A 214 13.79 -5.58 -17.37
C VAL A 214 14.49 -4.25 -17.13
N GLY A 215 14.81 -3.92 -15.88
CA GLY A 215 15.54 -2.71 -15.54
C GLY A 215 15.88 -2.60 -14.06
N THR A 216 16.84 -1.73 -13.77
CA THR A 216 17.22 -1.33 -12.43
C THR A 216 17.44 0.18 -12.41
N ALA A 217 16.95 0.85 -11.38
CA ALA A 217 17.15 2.28 -11.15
C ALA A 217 17.90 2.49 -9.83
N THR A 218 19.07 3.13 -9.87
CA THR A 218 19.77 3.57 -8.65
C THR A 218 19.01 4.72 -8.01
N VAL A 219 18.83 4.67 -6.69
CA VAL A 219 18.06 5.64 -5.90
C VAL A 219 18.83 6.03 -4.63
N GLY A 220 18.18 6.77 -3.74
CA GLY A 220 18.74 7.16 -2.46
C GLY A 220 19.00 5.99 -1.51
N ARG A 221 19.53 6.33 -0.34
CA ARG A 221 20.00 5.33 0.63
C ARG A 221 18.84 4.63 1.32
N ARG A 222 18.84 3.29 1.26
CA ARG A 222 17.85 2.38 1.84
C ARG A 222 16.43 2.67 1.35
N PRO A 223 16.16 2.43 0.05
CA PRO A 223 14.83 2.59 -0.51
C PRO A 223 13.87 1.60 0.12
N TYR A 224 12.67 2.04 0.51
CA TYR A 224 11.76 1.23 1.31
C TYR A 224 10.48 0.83 0.58
N ALA A 225 9.77 1.78 -0.03
CA ALA A 225 8.56 1.53 -0.80
C ALA A 225 8.56 2.32 -2.12
N VAL A 226 7.76 1.85 -3.09
CA VAL A 226 7.64 2.45 -4.42
C VAL A 226 6.16 2.76 -4.71
N ALA A 227 5.86 3.98 -5.14
CA ALA A 227 4.57 4.35 -5.70
C ALA A 227 4.70 4.76 -7.16
N LEU A 228 3.65 4.53 -7.95
CA LEU A 228 3.62 4.85 -9.37
C LEU A 228 2.59 5.95 -9.64
N ALA A 229 3.01 6.99 -10.35
CA ALA A 229 2.14 8.08 -10.77
C ALA A 229 2.69 8.76 -12.04
N GLN A 230 1.82 8.99 -13.02
CA GLN A 230 2.09 9.77 -14.23
C GLN A 230 3.34 9.30 -14.99
N GLY A 231 3.47 7.98 -15.19
CA GLY A 231 4.63 7.38 -15.87
C GLY A 231 5.95 7.40 -15.09
N ARG A 232 5.93 7.85 -13.83
CA ARG A 232 7.10 7.89 -12.94
C ARG A 232 6.91 6.96 -11.75
N ALA A 233 8.03 6.53 -11.19
CA ALA A 233 8.10 5.85 -9.91
C ALA A 233 8.70 6.79 -8.86
N PHE A 234 8.10 6.78 -7.67
CA PHE A 234 8.47 7.58 -6.51
C PHE A 234 8.88 6.62 -5.40
N VAL A 235 10.10 6.75 -4.91
CA VAL A 235 10.74 5.79 -4.00
C VAL A 235 11.11 6.49 -2.72
N THR A 236 10.68 5.98 -1.58
CA THR A 236 11.05 6.53 -0.29
C THR A 236 12.41 6.02 0.15
N ASP A 237 13.36 6.93 0.41
CA ASP A 237 14.74 6.62 0.77
C ASP A 237 14.98 6.90 2.26
N GLN A 238 14.74 5.90 3.10
CA GLN A 238 14.65 6.05 4.56
C GLN A 238 15.82 6.83 5.16
N ASN A 239 17.04 6.41 4.84
CA ASN A 239 18.23 6.96 5.49
C ASN A 239 18.81 8.16 4.74
N ALA A 240 18.27 8.48 3.56
CA ALA A 240 18.56 9.73 2.88
C ALA A 240 17.57 10.83 3.24
N GLY A 241 16.39 10.49 3.79
CA GLY A 241 15.34 11.46 4.11
C GLY A 241 14.64 12.04 2.88
N THR A 242 14.72 11.34 1.74
CA THR A 242 14.30 11.85 0.42
C THR A 242 13.30 10.92 -0.27
N ILE A 243 12.74 11.42 -1.37
CA ILE A 243 11.99 10.64 -2.35
C ILE A 243 12.73 10.71 -3.68
N SER A 244 13.26 9.58 -4.15
CA SER A 244 13.81 9.46 -5.50
C SER A 244 12.69 9.32 -6.53
N VAL A 245 12.82 10.02 -7.66
CA VAL A 245 11.86 9.96 -8.78
C VAL A 245 12.57 9.46 -10.03
N PHE A 246 12.04 8.43 -10.68
CA PHE A 246 12.59 7.93 -11.94
C PHE A 246 11.50 7.67 -12.99
N ASP A 247 11.87 7.79 -14.26
CA ASP A 247 11.00 7.52 -15.40
C ASP A 247 10.82 6.00 -15.61
N THR A 248 9.57 5.52 -15.70
CA THR A 248 9.28 4.08 -15.78
C THR A 248 9.57 3.46 -17.14
N ALA A 249 9.80 4.26 -18.18
CA ALA A 249 10.15 3.75 -19.50
C ALA A 249 11.68 3.52 -19.63
N SER A 250 12.47 4.47 -19.14
CA SER A 250 13.94 4.48 -19.26
C SER A 250 14.69 4.03 -18.01
N PHE A 251 14.00 3.95 -16.87
CA PHE A 251 14.55 3.63 -15.54
C PHE A 251 15.63 4.60 -15.06
N LYS A 252 15.63 5.82 -15.60
CA LYS A 252 16.57 6.87 -15.22
C LYS A 252 15.98 7.74 -14.14
N LEU A 253 16.77 7.98 -13.08
CA LEU A 253 16.48 8.98 -12.07
C LEU A 253 16.33 10.35 -12.74
N THR A 254 15.23 11.04 -12.44
CA THR A 254 14.92 12.38 -12.96
C THR A 254 15.06 13.42 -11.86
N ASP A 255 14.63 13.10 -10.63
CA ASP A 255 14.57 14.06 -9.54
C ASP A 255 14.81 13.38 -8.19
N THR A 256 15.12 14.20 -7.18
CA THR A 256 15.18 13.81 -5.77
C THR A 256 14.54 14.91 -4.95
N ILE A 257 13.58 14.54 -4.11
CA ILE A 257 12.80 15.48 -3.29
C ILE A 257 13.19 15.30 -1.83
N GLU A 258 13.54 16.38 -1.14
CA GLU A 258 13.66 16.38 0.32
C GLU A 258 12.30 16.12 0.96
N ALA A 259 12.19 15.13 1.84
CA ALA A 259 10.92 14.71 2.42
C ALA A 259 10.88 14.98 3.93
N CYS A 260 11.42 14.05 4.71
CA CYS A 260 11.25 13.97 6.16
C CYS A 260 12.21 12.95 6.77
N ASP A 261 12.24 12.82 8.09
CA ASP A 261 13.00 11.77 8.75
C ASP A 261 12.34 10.38 8.52
N HIS A 262 13.14 9.45 7.97
CA HIS A 262 12.73 8.07 7.65
C HIS A 262 11.39 7.96 6.89
N PRO A 263 11.30 8.44 5.64
CA PRO A 263 10.12 8.18 4.80
C PRO A 263 9.99 6.67 4.54
N GLU A 264 8.81 6.10 4.80
CA GLU A 264 8.53 4.68 4.64
C GLU A 264 7.41 4.44 3.62
N GLY A 265 6.17 4.21 4.05
CA GLY A 265 5.05 3.92 3.15
C GLY A 265 4.75 5.09 2.22
N ILE A 266 4.57 4.80 0.93
CA ILE A 266 4.16 5.76 -0.08
C ILE A 266 3.08 5.16 -0.98
N GLN A 267 2.03 5.94 -1.26
CA GLN A 267 0.99 5.54 -2.22
C GLN A 267 0.44 6.76 -2.96
N ALA A 268 0.23 6.59 -4.27
CA ALA A 268 -0.49 7.56 -5.09
C ALA A 268 -2.01 7.39 -4.97
N ASN A 269 -2.75 8.50 -5.04
CA ASN A 269 -4.21 8.45 -5.12
C ASN A 269 -4.68 7.81 -6.45
N ALA A 270 -5.99 7.54 -6.55
CA ALA A 270 -6.56 6.87 -7.72
C ALA A 270 -6.27 7.60 -9.04
N TYR A 271 -6.25 8.94 -9.00
CA TYR A 271 -6.01 9.83 -10.14
C TYR A 271 -4.52 10.06 -10.46
N GLU A 272 -3.60 9.46 -9.69
CA GLU A 272 -2.15 9.69 -9.82
C GLU A 272 -1.73 11.16 -9.70
N SER A 273 -2.56 12.00 -9.09
CA SER A 273 -2.30 13.45 -8.98
C SER A 273 -1.53 13.81 -7.72
N ALA A 274 -1.66 13.00 -6.66
CA ALA A 274 -0.99 13.23 -5.39
C ALA A 274 -0.51 11.92 -4.77
N LEU A 275 0.61 12.00 -4.05
CA LEU A 275 1.16 10.90 -3.25
C LEU A 275 1.10 11.23 -1.76
N PHE A 276 0.92 10.21 -0.95
CA PHE A 276 0.90 10.29 0.51
C PHE A 276 2.06 9.49 1.07
N ILE A 277 2.88 10.10 1.92
CA ILE A 277 4.13 9.54 2.43
C ILE A 277 4.09 9.51 3.94
N ALA A 278 4.24 8.33 4.54
CA ALA A 278 4.39 8.16 5.98
C ALA A 278 5.86 8.40 6.37
N CYS A 279 6.08 9.34 7.27
CA CYS A 279 7.39 9.74 7.77
C CYS A 279 7.58 9.19 9.18
N TRP A 280 8.24 8.05 9.29
CA TRP A 280 8.31 7.28 10.53
C TRP A 280 8.99 8.06 11.65
N GLY A 281 10.04 8.83 11.35
CA GLY A 281 10.80 9.58 12.36
C GLY A 281 10.15 10.88 12.82
N ASP A 282 9.26 11.45 11.99
CA ASP A 282 8.63 12.74 12.22
C ASP A 282 7.16 12.65 12.69
N ASP A 283 6.62 11.44 12.82
CA ASP A 283 5.22 11.17 13.18
C ASP A 283 4.19 11.89 12.30
N VAL A 284 4.49 12.03 11.00
CA VAL A 284 3.64 12.75 10.05
C VAL A 284 3.35 11.97 8.77
N VAL A 285 2.31 12.40 8.07
CA VAL A 285 2.07 12.10 6.67
C VAL A 285 2.23 13.36 5.83
N LEU A 286 3.03 13.29 4.78
CA LEU A 286 3.16 14.34 3.78
C LEU A 286 2.23 14.08 2.60
N ARG A 287 1.78 15.15 1.94
CA ARG A 287 1.14 15.11 0.63
C ARG A 287 2.04 15.75 -0.40
N LEU A 288 2.43 14.99 -1.41
CA LEU A 288 3.25 15.42 -2.55
C LEU A 288 2.35 15.58 -3.78
N ASP A 289 2.43 16.70 -4.50
CA ASP A 289 1.84 16.82 -5.83
C ASP A 289 2.70 16.06 -6.83
N ALA A 290 2.10 15.12 -7.55
CA ALA A 290 2.85 14.27 -8.46
C ALA A 290 3.40 15.06 -9.65
N ALA A 291 2.68 16.07 -10.15
CA ALA A 291 3.07 16.83 -11.33
C ALA A 291 4.17 17.85 -11.01
N THR A 292 4.01 18.63 -9.94
CA THR A 292 4.96 19.71 -9.59
C THR A 292 6.13 19.24 -8.74
N LEU A 293 6.04 18.04 -8.16
CA LEU A 293 7.02 17.49 -7.21
C LEU A 293 7.14 18.29 -5.90
N GLU A 294 6.13 19.10 -5.57
CA GLU A 294 6.11 19.91 -4.37
C GLU A 294 5.36 19.21 -3.21
N ILE A 295 5.92 19.28 -2.00
CA ILE A 295 5.20 18.92 -0.78
C ILE A 295 4.14 20.00 -0.50
N THR A 296 2.87 19.64 -0.63
CA THR A 296 1.73 20.56 -0.56
C THR A 296 1.05 20.59 0.80
N ALA A 297 1.26 19.59 1.66
CA ALA A 297 0.69 19.54 2.98
C ALA A 297 1.39 18.52 3.90
N ARG A 298 1.18 18.69 5.21
CA ARG A 298 1.66 17.84 6.30
C ARG A 298 0.53 17.61 7.30
N ALA A 299 0.39 16.38 7.78
CA ALA A 299 -0.55 16.00 8.84
C ALA A 299 0.18 15.26 9.95
N ASN A 300 -0.04 15.64 11.21
CA ASN A 300 0.43 14.85 12.34
C ASN A 300 -0.44 13.59 12.50
N VAL A 301 0.18 12.45 12.75
CA VAL A 301 -0.47 11.15 12.98
C VAL A 301 0.07 10.51 14.26
N GLY A 302 -0.31 9.26 14.54
CA GLY A 302 0.25 8.54 15.69
C GLY A 302 1.72 8.16 15.48
N GLY A 303 2.39 7.79 16.58
CA GLY A 303 3.84 7.56 16.58
C GLY A 303 4.32 6.42 15.66
N GLY A 304 5.41 6.66 14.93
CA GLY A 304 6.06 5.72 14.01
C GLY A 304 5.17 5.29 12.85
N PRO A 305 4.63 6.22 12.03
CA PRO A 305 3.75 5.88 10.93
C PRO A 305 4.51 5.09 9.86
N ARG A 306 3.94 3.96 9.46
CA ARG A 306 4.56 3.01 8.52
C ARG A 306 3.84 2.96 7.18
N ALA A 307 2.53 2.71 7.23
CA ALA A 307 1.61 2.65 6.10
C ALA A 307 2.16 1.88 4.86
N PHE A 308 2.87 0.76 5.05
CA PHE A 308 3.36 -0.01 3.92
C PHE A 308 2.30 -1.01 3.44
N GLY A 309 2.05 -1.05 2.13
CA GLY A 309 0.92 -1.75 1.51
C GLY A 309 -0.06 -0.79 0.84
N ARG A 310 -1.34 -1.16 0.76
CA ARG A 310 -2.40 -0.32 0.18
C ARG A 310 -3.25 0.29 1.29
N PHE A 311 -3.13 1.59 1.49
CA PHE A 311 -3.73 2.34 2.60
C PHE A 311 -4.69 3.47 2.20
N LEU A 312 -4.78 3.84 0.91
CA LEU A 312 -5.72 4.88 0.44
C LEU A 312 -7.06 4.30 -0.03
N ARG A 313 -8.18 4.90 0.42
CA ARG A 313 -9.53 4.55 -0.01
C ARG A 313 -10.30 5.67 -0.69
#